data_AF-A0A2M6UQE2-F1
#
_entry.id   AF-A0A2M6UQE2-F1
#
_cell.length_a   1.000
_cell.length_b   1.000
_cell.length_c   1.000
_cell.angle_alpha   90.00
_cell.angle_beta   90.00
_cell.angle_gamma   90.00
#
_symmetry.space_group_name_H-M   'P 1'
#
loop_
_entity.id
_entity.type
_entity.pdbx_description
1 polymer ?
#
loop_
_entity_poly.entity_id
_entity_poly.type
_entity_poly.pdbx_seq_one_letter_code
_entity_poly.pdbx_strand_id
1 'polypeptide(L)'
;MTSKTVTRADLASVVCKKVGLSHTESAALVELVLDEICNSLVRGEAVKLSSFATFQVRSKNERVGRNPKTGVEAPIPPRRVVTFKAANILKQRILDSHRARQKKDLL
;
A
#
# COMPACT_ATOMS: atom_id res chain seq x y z
N MET A 1 21.47 -5.17 0.28
CA MET A 1 20.77 -4.51 -0.84
C MET A 1 20.10 -3.24 -0.33
N THR A 2 20.56 -2.06 -0.75
CA THR A 2 19.87 -0.80 -0.43
C THR A 2 18.59 -0.74 -1.27
N SER A 3 17.46 -1.04 -0.63
CA SER A 3 16.15 -0.98 -1.26
C SER A 3 15.80 0.49 -1.55
N LYS A 4 15.79 0.88 -2.83
CA LYS A 4 15.26 2.19 -3.22
C LYS A 4 13.78 2.24 -2.82
N THR A 5 13.43 3.18 -1.94
CA THR A 5 12.03 3.44 -1.55
C THR A 5 11.39 4.39 -2.55
N VAL A 6 10.20 4.05 -3.04
CA VAL A 6 9.42 4.91 -3.95
C VAL A 6 8.69 5.98 -3.15
N THR A 7 8.82 7.24 -3.55
CA THR A 7 8.21 8.39 -2.90
C THR A 7 7.11 9.02 -3.78
N ARG A 8 6.35 9.98 -3.24
CA ARG A 8 5.38 10.77 -4.03
C ARG A 8 6.05 11.51 -5.18
N ALA A 9 7.27 12.02 -4.97
CA ALA A 9 8.05 12.68 -6.02
C ALA A 9 8.41 11.73 -7.17
N ASP A 10 8.74 10.47 -6.87
CA ASP A 10 8.97 9.46 -7.91
C ASP A 10 7.70 9.19 -8.72
N LEU A 11 6.53 9.09 -8.07
CA LEU A 11 5.24 8.90 -8.75
C LEU A 11 4.92 10.08 -9.68
N ALA A 12 5.08 11.32 -9.18
CA ALA A 12 4.86 12.53 -9.97
C ALA A 12 5.83 12.62 -11.16
N SER A 13 7.09 12.24 -10.97
CA SER A 13 8.09 12.19 -12.06
C SER A 13 7.67 11.21 -13.16
N VAL A 14 7.08 10.06 -12.81
CA VAL A 14 6.57 9.10 -13.80
C VAL A 14 5.39 9.69 -14.58
N VAL A 15 4.44 10.35 -13.92
CA VAL A 15 3.30 11.01 -14.57
C VAL A 15 3.79 12.10 -15.52
N CYS A 16 4.68 12.98 -15.04
CA CYS A 16 5.31 14.04 -15.84
C CYS A 16 5.93 13.48 -17.12
N LYS A 17 6.77 12.44 -16.99
CA LYS A 17 7.46 11.82 -18.15
C LYS A 17 6.52 11.11 -19.13
N LYS A 18 5.42 10.53 -18.64
CA LYS A 18 4.54 9.69 -19.46
C LYS A 18 3.39 10.47 -20.11
N VAL A 19 2.91 11.51 -19.43
CA VAL A 19 1.76 12.31 -19.86
C VAL A 19 2.21 13.64 -20.48
N GLY A 20 3.44 14.10 -20.21
CA GLY A 20 3.98 15.35 -20.74
C GLY A 20 3.51 16.60 -19.98
N LEU A 21 2.92 16.42 -18.80
CA LEU A 21 2.50 17.51 -17.92
C LEU A 21 3.70 18.14 -17.20
N SER A 22 3.52 19.35 -16.70
CA SER A 22 4.52 19.97 -15.83
C SER A 22 4.71 19.18 -14.52
N HIS A 23 5.85 19.40 -13.85
CA HIS A 23 6.12 18.75 -12.58
C HIS A 23 5.10 19.13 -11.50
N THR A 24 4.63 20.38 -11.50
CA THR A 24 3.62 20.90 -10.57
C THR A 24 2.26 20.24 -10.80
N GLU A 25 1.79 20.17 -12.04
CA GLU A 25 0.53 19.49 -12.39
C GLU A 25 0.59 18.00 -12.08
N SER A 26 1.72 17.35 -12.37
CA SER A 26 1.92 15.93 -12.10
C SER A 26 1.88 15.62 -10.60
N ALA A 27 2.49 16.48 -9.79
CA ALA A 27 2.44 16.37 -8.34
C ALA A 27 1.01 16.56 -7.81
N ALA A 28 0.30 17.57 -8.32
CA ALA A 28 -1.09 17.83 -7.95
C ALA A 28 -2.01 16.64 -8.27
N LEU A 29 -1.87 16.03 -9.45
CA LEU A 29 -2.66 14.85 -9.83
C LEU A 29 -2.39 13.64 -8.93
N VAL A 30 -1.13 13.40 -8.57
CA VAL A 30 -0.79 12.31 -7.63
C VAL A 30 -1.41 12.57 -6.26
N GLU A 31 -1.35 13.81 -5.77
CA GLU A 31 -1.95 14.16 -4.48
C GLU A 31 -3.48 13.97 -4.51
N LEU A 32 -4.16 14.45 -5.56
CA LEU A 32 -5.61 14.28 -5.72
C LEU A 32 -6.05 12.81 -5.66
N VAL A 33 -5.30 11.90 -6.31
CA VAL A 33 -5.61 10.47 -6.26
C VAL A 33 -5.43 9.90 -4.86
N LEU A 34 -4.34 10.28 -4.16
CA LEU A 34 -4.09 9.81 -2.81
C LEU A 34 -5.14 10.34 -1.82
N ASP A 35 -5.54 11.60 -1.97
CA ASP A 35 -6.57 12.23 -1.16
C ASP A 35 -7.93 11.54 -1.34
N GLU A 36 -8.33 11.22 -2.57
CA GLU A 36 -9.60 10.51 -2.79
C GLU A 36 -9.59 9.12 -2.15
N ILE A 37 -8.47 8.39 -2.22
CA ILE A 37 -8.32 7.10 -1.55
C ILE A 37 -8.45 7.28 -0.03
N CYS A 38 -7.75 8.26 0.55
CA CYS A 38 -7.79 8.53 1.98
C CYS A 38 -9.20 8.92 2.45
N ASN A 39 -9.84 9.86 1.75
CA ASN A 39 -11.17 10.36 2.07
C ASN A 39 -12.22 9.25 2.00
N SER A 40 -12.17 8.40 0.97
CA SER A 40 -13.03 7.21 0.87
C SER A 40 -12.86 6.28 2.08
N LEU A 41 -11.63 6.02 2.51
CA LEU A 41 -11.37 5.17 3.68
C LEU A 41 -11.81 5.83 4.99
N VAL A 42 -11.68 7.15 5.14
CA VAL A 42 -12.18 7.87 6.32
C VAL A 42 -13.71 7.75 6.43
N ARG A 43 -14.43 7.80 5.30
CA ARG A 43 -15.87 7.55 5.22
C ARG A 43 -16.27 6.09 5.49
N GLY A 44 -15.31 5.18 5.57
CA GLY A 44 -15.56 3.74 5.79
C GLY A 44 -15.81 2.96 4.51
N GLU A 45 -15.63 3.57 3.34
CA GLU A 45 -15.83 2.95 2.04
C GLU A 45 -14.65 2.05 1.67
N ALA A 46 -14.89 1.08 0.78
CA ALA A 46 -13.84 0.23 0.23
C ALA A 46 -13.36 0.80 -1.11
N VAL A 47 -12.04 0.93 -1.25
CA VAL A 47 -11.42 1.36 -2.52
C VAL A 47 -10.89 0.14 -3.26
N LYS A 48 -11.34 -0.07 -4.50
CA LYS A 48 -10.90 -1.17 -5.36
C LYS A 48 -10.16 -0.62 -6.57
N LEU A 49 -8.87 -0.90 -6.65
CA LEU A 49 -8.03 -0.60 -7.81
C LEU A 49 -7.74 -1.93 -8.53
N SER A 50 -8.43 -2.15 -9.65
CA SER A 50 -8.31 -3.37 -10.46
C SER A 50 -6.86 -3.70 -10.80
N SER A 51 -6.51 -4.98 -10.79
CA SER A 51 -5.15 -5.50 -11.01
C SER A 51 -4.08 -5.08 -9.98
N PHE A 52 -4.39 -4.15 -9.07
CA PHE A 52 -3.48 -3.68 -8.04
C PHE A 52 -3.88 -4.19 -6.67
N ALA A 53 -4.95 -3.65 -6.08
CA ALA A 53 -5.33 -3.95 -4.72
C ALA A 53 -6.76 -3.53 -4.34
N THR A 54 -7.22 -4.05 -3.21
CA THR A 54 -8.40 -3.54 -2.50
C THR A 54 -8.00 -3.04 -1.12
N PHE A 55 -8.43 -1.82 -0.79
CA PHE A 55 -8.35 -1.24 0.55
C PHE A 55 -9.71 -1.36 1.21
N GLN A 56 -9.74 -1.85 2.45
CA GLN A 56 -10.98 -2.02 3.21
C GLN A 56 -10.79 -1.56 4.65
N VAL A 57 -11.75 -0.81 5.16
CA VAL A 57 -11.85 -0.51 6.60
C VAL A 57 -12.50 -1.68 7.32
N ARG A 58 -11.90 -2.12 8.42
CA ARG A 58 -12.45 -3.16 9.29
C ARG A 58 -12.56 -2.65 10.71
N SER A 59 -13.71 -2.89 11.33
CA SER A 59 -13.89 -2.74 12.77
C SER A 59 -13.25 -3.93 13.47
N LYS A 60 -12.42 -3.66 14.47
CA LYS A 60 -11.79 -4.64 15.34
C LYS A 60 -12.39 -4.48 16.73
N ASN A 61 -12.86 -5.58 17.29
CA ASN A 61 -13.36 -5.63 18.66
C ASN A 61 -12.18 -5.55 19.65
N GLU A 62 -12.52 -5.23 20.89
CA GLU A 62 -11.59 -5.34 22.00
C GLU A 62 -11.06 -6.77 22.12
N ARG A 63 -9.79 -6.89 22.51
CA ARG A 63 -9.16 -8.18 22.83
C ARG A 63 -7.99 -7.97 23.78
N VAL A 64 -7.62 -9.00 24.50
CA VAL A 64 -6.42 -8.98 25.35
C VAL A 64 -5.17 -9.22 24.49
N GLY A 65 -4.19 -8.34 24.61
CA GLY A 65 -2.84 -8.51 24.07
C GLY A 65 -1.83 -8.72 25.19
N ARG A 66 -0.55 -8.80 24.83
CA ARG A 66 0.55 -8.91 25.80
C ARG A 66 1.67 -7.96 25.41
N ASN A 67 2.33 -7.38 26.41
CA ASN A 67 3.57 -6.65 26.19
C ASN A 67 4.63 -7.64 25.66
N PRO A 68 5.18 -7.45 24.44
CA PRO A 68 6.13 -8.40 23.86
C PRO A 68 7.42 -8.60 24.69
N LYS A 69 7.78 -7.63 25.54
CA LYS A 69 8.99 -7.67 26.37
C LYS A 69 8.75 -8.34 27.73
N THR A 70 7.59 -8.13 28.36
CA THR A 70 7.33 -8.57 29.74
C THR A 70 6.28 -9.69 29.85
N GLY A 71 5.51 -9.95 28.79
CA GLY A 71 4.44 -10.95 28.78
C GLY A 71 3.15 -10.52 29.50
N VAL A 72 3.16 -9.37 30.20
CA VAL A 72 2.01 -8.87 30.94
C VAL A 72 0.85 -8.57 29.99
N GLU A 73 -0.34 -9.03 30.37
CA GLU A 73 -1.57 -8.83 29.60
C GLU A 73 -2.04 -7.38 29.69
N ALA A 74 -2.51 -6.85 28.55
CA ALA A 74 -3.05 -5.50 28.44
C ALA A 74 -4.21 -5.48 27.42
N PRO A 75 -5.31 -4.77 27.73
CA PRO A 75 -6.42 -4.66 26.79
C PRO A 75 -6.00 -3.87 25.54
N ILE A 76 -6.45 -4.33 24.37
CA ILE A 76 -6.31 -3.63 23.10
C ILE A 76 -7.69 -3.09 22.75
N PRO A 77 -7.89 -1.75 22.78
CA PRO A 77 -9.22 -1.17 22.59
C PRO A 77 -9.76 -1.42 21.19
N PRO A 78 -11.10 -1.39 21.03
CA PRO A 78 -11.73 -1.53 19.72
C PRO A 78 -11.33 -0.35 18.83
N ARG A 79 -11.14 -0.61 17.53
CA ARG A 79 -10.72 0.41 16.56
C ARG A 79 -11.08 0.05 15.13
N ARG A 80 -11.11 1.06 14.26
CA ARG A 80 -11.15 0.86 12.80
C ARG A 80 -9.73 0.78 12.27
N VAL A 81 -9.47 -0.17 11.39
CA VAL A 81 -8.17 -0.34 10.73
C VAL A 81 -8.35 -0.47 9.23
N VAL A 82 -7.41 0.06 8.46
CA VAL A 82 -7.34 -0.19 7.01
C VAL A 82 -6.60 -1.51 6.79
N THR A 83 -7.11 -2.31 5.86
CA THR A 83 -6.46 -3.52 5.37
C THR A 83 -6.21 -3.40 3.87
N PHE A 84 -5.01 -3.81 3.44
CA PHE A 84 -4.63 -3.87 2.05
C PHE A 84 -4.61 -5.32 1.58
N LYS A 85 -5.38 -5.62 0.53
CA LYS A 85 -5.37 -6.93 -0.12
C LYS A 85 -4.85 -6.78 -1.55
N ALA A 86 -3.62 -7.21 -1.79
CA ALA A 86 -3.05 -7.25 -3.13
C ALA A 86 -3.89 -8.15 -4.06
N ALA A 87 -4.10 -7.68 -5.28
CA ALA A 87 -4.74 -8.45 -6.34
C ALA A 87 -3.85 -9.64 -6.75
N ASN A 88 -4.49 -10.71 -7.25
CA ASN A 88 -3.75 -11.91 -7.70
C ASN A 88 -2.73 -11.58 -8.80
N ILE A 89 -3.06 -10.68 -9.72
CA ILE A 89 -2.17 -10.23 -10.79
C ILE A 89 -0.87 -9.63 -10.21
N LEU A 90 -0.98 -8.73 -9.22
CA LEU A 90 0.18 -8.15 -8.56
C LEU A 90 1.03 -9.22 -7.84
N LYS A 91 0.38 -10.14 -7.12
CA LYS A 91 1.07 -11.24 -6.44
C LYS A 91 1.84 -12.14 -7.41
N GLN A 92 1.25 -12.49 -8.55
CA GLN A 92 1.90 -13.30 -9.58
C GLN A 92 3.12 -12.56 -10.16
N ARG A 93 2.99 -11.27 -10.50
CA ARG A 93 4.13 -10.46 -10.98
C ARG A 93 5.31 -10.46 -10.01
N ILE A 94 5.03 -10.39 -8.70
CA ILE A 94 6.07 -10.46 -7.66
C ILE A 94 6.71 -11.85 -7.62
N LEU A 95 5.92 -12.91 -7.67
CA LEU A 95 6.40 -14.29 -7.67
C LEU A 95 7.27 -14.60 -8.90
N ASP A 96 6.85 -14.16 -10.07
CA ASP A 96 7.60 -14.35 -11.32
C ASP A 96 8.93 -13.60 -11.29
N SER A 97 8.93 -12.36 -10.78
CA SER A 97 10.16 -11.59 -10.59
C SER A 97 11.13 -12.27 -9.62
N HIS A 98 10.62 -12.86 -8.53
CA HIS A 98 11.43 -13.62 -7.58
C HIS A 98 12.08 -14.85 -8.23
N ARG A 99 11.29 -15.65 -8.95
CA ARG A 99 11.78 -16.84 -9.68
C ARG A 99 12.84 -16.48 -10.73
N ALA A 100 12.64 -15.38 -11.46
CA ALA A 100 13.59 -14.92 -12.46
C ALA A 100 14.96 -14.54 -11.87
N ARG A 101 14.98 -13.93 -10.68
CA ARG A 101 16.23 -13.63 -9.96
C ARG A 101 16.95 -14.90 -9.53
N GLN A 102 16.23 -15.85 -8.93
CA GLN A 102 16.82 -17.12 -8.50
C GLN A 102 17.47 -17.90 -9.65
N LYS A 103 16.84 -17.90 -10.84
CA LYS A 103 17.42 -18.56 -12.02
C LYS A 103 18.71 -17.88 -12.50
N LYS A 104 18.79 -16.55 -12.39
CA LYS A 104 19.97 -15.77 -12.77
C LYS A 104 21.14 -15.96 -11.81
N ASP A 105 20.86 -16.18 -10.52
CA ASP A 105 21.88 -16.42 -9.51
C ASP A 105 22.43 -17.87 -9.53
N LEU A 106 21.76 -18.78 -10.27
CA LEU A 106 22.13 -20.19 -10.43
C LEU A 106 22.93 -20.46 -11.74
N LEU A 107 23.02 -19.47 -12.63
CA LEU A 107 23.76 -19.52 -13.90
C LEU A 107 25.01 -18.65 -13.80
#